data_AF-A0AAU1QI79-F1
#
_entry.id   AF-A0AAU1QI79-F1
#
_cell.length_a   1.000
_cell.length_b   1.000
_cell.length_c   1.000
_cell.angle_alpha   90.00
_cell.angle_beta   90.00
_cell.angle_gamma   90.00
#
_symmetry.space_group_name_H-M   'P 1'
#
loop_
_entity.id
_entity.type
_entity.pdbx_description
1 polymer ?
#
loop_
_entity_poly.entity_id
_entity_poly.type
_entity_poly.pdbx_seq_one_letter_code
_entity_poly.pdbx_strand_id
1 'polypeptide(L)'
;MQWSGGVKDELSTKDADLKQDMAFAPYATFSTSVPETFPTDNSSGFIGSPVYTRCDMVYSPAGCVMRDYMPGYVFNTKKTPAAAAHAWLIQEKIRKGAPLSYLPDRRGTTGAHGERNKYGRDPDANRRVICPDEWAAKSGHSAATTVTDISASDKLSCDEFAFASTYNSGGMPADMEGTNPVTSGDQCLQTYSRKLTSSGNWHLFDDDRRAAPTYREVCGRSTMSGWVNSTSMSRFPTFAKQLRLLDEDLYFVTTPGFENCDASAAVVKCDIR
;
A
#
# COMPACT_ATOMS: atom_id res chain seq x y z
N MET A 1 -14.03 -4.77 -24.37
CA MET A 1 -15.12 -4.07 -23.65
C MET A 1 -15.02 -2.59 -23.98
N GLN A 2 -16.08 -1.97 -24.50
CA GLN A 2 -16.17 -0.52 -24.68
C GLN A 2 -17.18 -0.02 -23.65
N TRP A 3 -16.75 0.90 -22.79
CA TRP A 3 -17.62 1.56 -21.80
C TRP A 3 -17.98 2.94 -22.31
N SER A 4 -19.26 3.31 -22.22
CA SER A 4 -19.81 4.55 -22.77
C SER A 4 -19.66 5.77 -21.86
N GLY A 5 -18.99 5.64 -20.72
CA GLY A 5 -18.66 6.75 -19.83
C GLY A 5 -19.66 7.04 -18.70
N GLY A 6 -20.76 6.30 -18.60
CA GLY A 6 -21.76 6.55 -17.56
C GLY A 6 -21.24 6.24 -16.15
N VAL A 7 -21.26 7.23 -15.27
CA VAL A 7 -21.04 7.07 -13.81
C VAL A 7 -22.24 7.62 -13.04
N LYS A 8 -22.25 7.47 -11.72
CA LYS A 8 -23.38 7.90 -10.88
C LYS A 8 -23.54 9.42 -10.85
N ASP A 9 -22.44 10.15 -10.70
CA ASP A 9 -22.42 11.61 -10.75
C ASP A 9 -21.05 12.10 -11.25
N GLU A 10 -21.02 12.53 -12.52
CA GLU A 10 -19.82 13.03 -13.20
C GLU A 10 -19.27 14.34 -12.61
N LEU A 11 -20.10 15.07 -11.85
CA LEU A 11 -19.72 16.33 -11.21
C LEU A 11 -19.23 16.12 -9.77
N SER A 12 -19.41 14.92 -9.20
CA SER A 12 -18.93 14.60 -7.86
C SER A 12 -17.41 14.55 -7.81
N THR A 13 -16.88 14.83 -6.62
CA THR A 13 -15.45 14.75 -6.34
C THR A 13 -15.06 13.43 -5.69
N LYS A 14 -16.03 12.60 -5.31
CA LYS A 14 -15.81 11.31 -4.64
C LYS A 14 -15.55 10.19 -5.64
N ASP A 15 -14.57 9.34 -5.33
CA ASP A 15 -14.28 8.17 -6.15
C ASP A 15 -15.49 7.24 -6.29
N ALA A 16 -16.31 7.14 -5.24
CA ALA A 16 -17.51 6.31 -5.20
C ALA A 16 -18.59 6.72 -6.23
N ASP A 17 -18.65 8.00 -6.59
CA ASP A 17 -19.65 8.52 -7.54
C ASP A 17 -19.12 8.56 -8.98
N LEU A 18 -17.79 8.49 -9.16
CA LEU A 18 -17.09 8.51 -10.43
C LEU A 18 -16.70 7.11 -10.94
N LYS A 19 -17.34 6.07 -10.38
CA LYS A 19 -17.14 4.68 -10.79
C LYS A 19 -18.47 3.99 -11.10
N GLN A 20 -18.40 2.96 -11.94
CA GLN A 20 -19.51 2.06 -12.25
C GLN A 20 -18.99 0.62 -12.26
N ASP A 21 -19.66 -0.25 -11.51
CA ASP A 21 -19.44 -1.68 -11.58
C ASP A 21 -20.28 -2.28 -12.71
N MET A 22 -19.67 -3.12 -13.53
CA MET A 22 -20.28 -3.83 -14.64
C MET A 22 -20.00 -5.31 -14.49
N ALA A 23 -21.03 -6.14 -14.65
CA ALA A 23 -20.87 -7.58 -14.73
C ALA A 23 -20.76 -8.00 -16.20
N PHE A 24 -19.77 -8.82 -16.51
CA PHE A 24 -19.63 -9.47 -17.81
C PHE A 24 -19.51 -10.97 -17.61
N ALA A 25 -20.37 -11.75 -18.28
CA ALA A 25 -20.26 -13.20 -18.31
C ALA A 25 -19.57 -13.61 -19.62
N PRO A 26 -18.37 -14.24 -19.56
CA PRO A 26 -17.73 -14.74 -20.77
C PRO A 26 -18.57 -15.85 -21.38
N TYR A 27 -18.84 -15.74 -22.68
CA TYR A 27 -19.50 -16.78 -23.48
C TYR A 27 -18.48 -17.42 -24.40
N ALA A 28 -18.38 -18.75 -24.36
CA ALA A 28 -17.49 -19.52 -25.22
C ALA A 28 -18.25 -20.64 -25.93
N THR A 29 -17.98 -20.81 -27.22
CA THR A 29 -18.44 -21.94 -28.05
C THR A 29 -17.23 -22.71 -28.54
N PHE A 30 -17.22 -24.02 -28.34
CA PHE A 30 -16.15 -24.88 -28.80
C PHE A 30 -16.62 -25.66 -30.02
N SER A 31 -16.08 -25.35 -31.20
CA SER A 31 -16.32 -26.14 -32.42
C SER A 31 -15.14 -27.06 -32.68
N THR A 32 -15.40 -28.36 -32.90
CA THR A 32 -14.41 -29.28 -33.46
C THR A 32 -14.62 -29.39 -34.96
N SER A 33 -13.83 -28.69 -35.76
CA SER A 33 -13.81 -28.89 -37.21
C SER A 33 -12.77 -29.95 -37.56
N VAL A 34 -13.21 -31.11 -38.05
CA VAL A 34 -12.36 -32.06 -38.77
C VAL A 34 -12.48 -31.73 -40.26
N PRO A 35 -11.39 -31.61 -41.03
CA PRO A 35 -11.50 -31.41 -42.48
C PRO A 35 -12.30 -32.58 -43.08
N GLU A 36 -13.31 -32.28 -43.91
CA GLU A 36 -14.07 -33.22 -44.78
C GLU A 36 -15.38 -33.85 -44.28
N THR A 37 -15.96 -33.46 -43.14
CA THR A 37 -17.36 -33.89 -42.81
C THR A 37 -18.26 -32.72 -42.41
N PHE A 38 -19.53 -32.77 -42.82
CA PHE A 38 -20.56 -31.77 -42.53
C PHE A 38 -20.57 -31.41 -41.03
N PRO A 39 -20.67 -30.13 -40.66
CA PRO A 39 -20.60 -29.71 -39.27
C PRO A 39 -21.77 -30.31 -38.48
N THR A 40 -21.47 -31.17 -37.51
CA THR A 40 -22.41 -31.56 -36.45
C THR A 40 -22.16 -30.65 -35.26
N ASP A 41 -22.63 -29.40 -35.34
CA ASP A 41 -22.51 -28.44 -34.25
C ASP A 41 -23.69 -28.57 -33.29
N ASN A 42 -23.45 -29.26 -32.17
CA ASN A 42 -24.31 -29.18 -30.98
C ASN A 42 -23.50 -28.67 -29.78
N SER A 43 -22.51 -27.79 -29.99
CA SER A 43 -21.76 -27.23 -28.87
C SER A 43 -22.68 -26.30 -28.07
N SER A 44 -23.18 -26.81 -26.94
CA SER A 44 -23.89 -25.99 -25.96
C SER A 44 -22.89 -24.95 -25.45
N GLY A 45 -23.11 -23.68 -25.81
CA GLY A 45 -22.24 -22.60 -25.38
C GLY A 45 -22.10 -22.58 -23.86
N PHE A 46 -20.87 -22.41 -23.39
CA PHE A 46 -20.58 -22.27 -21.97
C PHE A 46 -20.68 -20.80 -21.59
N ILE A 47 -21.61 -20.48 -20.68
CA ILE A 47 -21.63 -19.18 -19.99
C ILE A 47 -20.79 -19.36 -18.72
N GLY A 48 -19.63 -18.70 -18.68
CA GLY A 48 -18.81 -18.67 -17.49
C GLY A 48 -19.41 -17.79 -16.39
N SER A 49 -18.90 -17.95 -15.18
CA SER A 49 -19.26 -17.09 -14.05
C SER A 49 -19.05 -15.61 -14.39
N PRO A 50 -19.95 -14.71 -13.96
CA PRO A 50 -19.76 -13.28 -14.17
C PRO A 50 -18.43 -12.83 -13.56
N VAL A 51 -17.65 -12.09 -14.36
CA VAL A 51 -16.48 -11.33 -13.90
C VAL A 51 -16.93 -9.88 -13.72
N TYR A 52 -16.54 -9.27 -12.60
CA TYR A 52 -16.87 -7.89 -12.31
C TYR A 52 -15.74 -6.97 -12.76
N THR A 53 -16.09 -5.99 -13.58
CA THR A 53 -15.21 -4.91 -13.99
C THR A 53 -15.70 -3.61 -13.38
N ARG A 54 -14.78 -2.81 -12.84
CA ARG A 54 -15.07 -1.43 -12.48
C ARG A 54 -14.55 -0.52 -13.58
N CYS A 55 -15.41 0.34 -14.13
CA CYS A 55 -15.00 1.45 -14.97
C CYS A 55 -15.08 2.76 -14.17
N ASP A 56 -14.15 3.68 -14.37
CA ASP A 56 -14.10 4.94 -13.64
C ASP A 56 -13.60 6.12 -14.50
N MET A 57 -13.98 7.33 -14.09
CA MET A 57 -13.49 8.60 -14.64
C MET A 57 -12.49 9.31 -13.72
N VAL A 58 -12.11 8.69 -12.61
CA VAL A 58 -11.22 9.30 -11.60
C VAL A 58 -9.84 9.57 -12.20
N TYR A 59 -9.37 8.67 -13.06
CA TYR A 59 -8.13 8.85 -13.82
C TYR A 59 -8.41 9.12 -15.30
N SER A 60 -7.63 10.03 -15.88
CA SER A 60 -7.64 10.30 -17.33
C SER A 60 -6.52 9.53 -18.05
N PRO A 61 -6.82 8.90 -19.21
CA PRO A 61 -8.16 8.74 -19.79
C PRO A 61 -9.01 7.80 -18.93
N ALA A 62 -10.34 7.93 -19.04
CA ALA A 62 -11.29 7.06 -18.36
C ALA A 62 -11.04 5.58 -18.76
N GLY A 63 -11.29 4.63 -17.85
CA GLY A 63 -10.87 3.25 -18.09
C GLY A 63 -11.45 2.26 -17.09
N CYS A 64 -11.21 0.97 -17.34
CA CYS A 64 -11.77 -0.11 -16.54
C CYS A 64 -10.68 -1.06 -16.02
N VAL A 65 -10.93 -1.64 -14.84
CA VAL A 65 -10.12 -2.69 -14.21
C VAL A 65 -11.01 -3.85 -13.80
N MET A 66 -10.40 -5.03 -13.60
CA MET A 66 -11.09 -6.13 -12.91
C MET A 66 -11.27 -5.74 -11.45
N ARG A 67 -12.51 -5.74 -10.96
CA ARG A 67 -12.83 -5.26 -9.61
C ARG A 67 -12.19 -6.13 -8.54
N ASP A 68 -12.15 -7.44 -8.78
CA ASP A 68 -11.68 -8.42 -7.79
C ASP A 68 -10.16 -8.63 -7.85
N TYR A 69 -9.44 -7.93 -8.75
CA TYR A 69 -7.99 -7.96 -8.82
C TYR A 69 -7.37 -6.99 -7.80
N MET A 70 -6.59 -7.52 -6.87
CA MET A 70 -5.84 -6.74 -5.88
C MET A 70 -4.38 -6.59 -6.33
N PRO A 71 -3.94 -5.40 -6.78
CA PRO A 71 -2.59 -5.23 -7.29
C PRO A 71 -1.53 -5.24 -6.18
N GLY A 72 -0.29 -5.60 -6.53
CA GLY A 72 0.86 -5.55 -5.61
C GLY A 72 1.76 -4.35 -5.86
N TYR A 73 1.95 -3.48 -4.86
CA TYR A 73 2.97 -2.43 -4.86
C TYR A 73 4.33 -3.01 -4.47
N VAL A 74 5.32 -2.89 -5.37
CA VAL A 74 6.64 -3.49 -5.17
C VAL A 74 7.64 -2.44 -4.67
N PHE A 75 8.20 -2.66 -3.48
CA PHE A 75 9.30 -1.86 -2.96
C PHE A 75 10.57 -2.01 -3.80
N ASN A 76 11.32 -0.92 -3.94
CA ASN A 76 12.68 -1.00 -4.45
C ASN A 76 13.66 -1.35 -3.31
N THR A 77 13.67 -2.63 -2.91
CA THR A 77 14.50 -3.13 -1.80
C THR A 77 15.98 -2.81 -1.99
N LYS A 78 16.49 -2.78 -3.22
CA LYS A 78 17.89 -2.42 -3.50
C LYS A 78 18.20 -0.96 -3.18
N LYS A 79 17.25 -0.04 -3.43
CA LYS A 79 17.44 1.40 -3.23
C LYS A 79 17.15 1.83 -1.81
N THR A 80 16.12 1.27 -1.19
CA THR A 80 15.64 1.64 0.16
C THR A 80 15.42 0.39 1.02
N PRO A 81 16.49 -0.39 1.30
CA PRO A 81 16.36 -1.68 2.00
C PRO A 81 15.81 -1.54 3.41
N ALA A 82 16.15 -0.47 4.13
CA ALA A 82 15.66 -0.24 5.48
C ALA A 82 14.13 0.00 5.54
N ALA A 83 13.59 0.82 4.64
CA ALA A 83 12.14 1.02 4.54
C ALA A 83 11.41 -0.27 4.11
N ALA A 84 12.00 -1.03 3.17
CA ALA A 84 11.46 -2.32 2.76
C ALA A 84 11.46 -3.33 3.93
N ALA A 85 12.54 -3.38 4.73
CA ALA A 85 12.61 -4.23 5.92
C ALA A 85 11.55 -3.85 6.96
N HIS A 86 11.33 -2.55 7.18
CA HIS A 86 10.28 -2.09 8.09
C HIS A 86 8.90 -2.51 7.60
N ALA A 87 8.57 -2.23 6.33
CA ALA A 87 7.29 -2.62 5.74
C ALA A 87 7.09 -4.15 5.81
N TRP A 88 8.10 -4.95 5.42
CA TRP A 88 8.04 -6.41 5.47
C TRP A 88 7.77 -6.94 6.88
N LEU A 89 8.50 -6.44 7.89
CA LEU A 89 8.35 -6.89 9.27
C LEU A 89 6.91 -6.71 9.75
N ILE A 90 6.33 -5.52 9.54
CA ILE A 90 4.96 -5.24 9.99
C ILE A 90 3.94 -6.00 9.12
N GLN A 91 4.14 -6.05 7.80
CA GLN A 91 3.24 -6.71 6.86
C GLN A 91 3.13 -8.22 7.13
N GLU A 92 4.26 -8.91 7.31
CA GLU A 92 4.28 -10.37 7.47
C GLU A 92 4.06 -10.80 8.93
N LYS A 93 4.68 -10.12 9.89
CA LYS A 93 4.65 -10.59 11.29
C LYS A 93 3.44 -10.11 12.07
N ILE A 94 3.06 -8.84 11.90
CA ILE A 94 1.93 -8.24 12.61
C ILE A 94 0.64 -8.43 11.81
N ARG A 95 0.65 -8.06 10.53
CA ARG A 95 -0.54 -8.09 9.67
C ARG A 95 -0.78 -9.42 8.96
N LYS A 96 0.15 -10.38 9.06
CA LYS A 96 0.02 -11.74 8.52
C LYS A 96 -0.31 -11.76 7.02
N GLY A 97 0.34 -10.88 6.25
CA GLY A 97 0.16 -10.82 4.79
C GLY A 97 -1.15 -10.18 4.32
N ALA A 98 -1.99 -9.66 5.22
CA ALA A 98 -3.27 -9.05 4.84
C ALA A 98 -3.08 -7.84 3.89
N PRO A 99 -3.95 -7.64 2.87
CA PRO A 99 -3.84 -6.48 1.98
C PRO A 99 -4.11 -5.17 2.73
N LEU A 100 -3.61 -4.05 2.18
CA LEU A 100 -3.92 -2.70 2.64
C LEU A 100 -5.12 -2.16 1.88
N SER A 101 -5.96 -1.37 2.55
CA SER A 101 -7.07 -0.62 1.93
C SER A 101 -6.64 0.83 1.69
N TYR A 102 -6.72 1.26 0.44
CA TYR A 102 -6.23 2.55 -0.02
C TYR A 102 -7.10 3.71 0.47
N LEU A 103 -6.45 4.73 1.04
CA LEU A 103 -7.07 6.01 1.39
C LEU A 103 -6.43 7.09 0.51
N PRO A 104 -7.11 7.57 -0.55
CA PRO A 104 -6.53 8.52 -1.48
C PRO A 104 -6.31 9.88 -0.82
N ASP A 105 -5.10 10.43 -1.01
CA ASP A 105 -4.73 11.82 -0.70
C ASP A 105 -5.18 12.82 -1.81
N ARG A 106 -5.98 12.35 -2.75
CA ARG A 106 -6.22 13.09 -3.98
C ARG A 106 -7.12 14.29 -3.76
N ARG A 107 -6.70 15.36 -4.39
CA ARG A 107 -7.45 16.60 -4.53
C ARG A 107 -8.55 16.41 -5.57
N GLY A 108 -9.76 16.84 -5.25
CA GLY A 108 -10.89 16.95 -6.16
C GLY A 108 -10.89 18.32 -6.82
N THR A 109 -12.06 18.95 -6.90
CA THR A 109 -12.20 20.29 -7.51
C THR A 109 -11.77 21.41 -6.57
N THR A 110 -11.87 21.20 -5.24
CA THR A 110 -11.50 22.24 -4.27
C THR A 110 -10.00 22.33 -4.02
N GLY A 111 -9.23 21.31 -4.43
CA GLY A 111 -7.80 21.27 -4.16
C GLY A 111 -7.45 20.75 -2.76
N ALA A 112 -8.42 20.34 -1.94
CA ALA A 112 -8.20 19.85 -0.59
C ALA A 112 -7.69 18.40 -0.57
N HIS A 113 -6.80 18.10 0.38
CA HIS A 113 -6.32 16.74 0.63
C HIS A 113 -7.47 15.84 1.07
N GLY A 114 -7.47 14.59 0.61
CA GLY A 114 -8.49 13.60 0.96
C GLY A 114 -9.89 13.84 0.38
N GLU A 115 -10.09 14.86 -0.46
CA GLU A 115 -11.41 15.22 -1.00
C GLU A 115 -12.11 14.04 -1.69
N ARG A 116 -11.35 13.14 -2.29
CA ARG A 116 -11.85 11.98 -3.05
C ARG A 116 -12.27 10.78 -2.22
N ASN A 117 -11.75 10.65 -0.99
CA ASN A 117 -12.15 9.56 -0.11
C ASN A 117 -13.49 9.84 0.57
N LYS A 118 -14.16 8.78 1.02
CA LYS A 118 -15.47 8.77 1.66
C LYS A 118 -15.60 9.81 2.77
N TYR A 119 -14.56 9.98 3.58
CA TYR A 119 -14.57 10.85 4.75
C TYR A 119 -14.02 12.26 4.51
N GLY A 120 -13.49 12.56 3.31
CA GLY A 120 -12.81 13.83 3.08
C GLY A 120 -11.54 13.99 3.94
N ARG A 121 -10.94 12.87 4.37
CA ARG A 121 -9.87 12.86 5.37
C ARG A 121 -8.52 13.00 4.69
N ASP A 122 -7.78 14.04 5.06
CA ASP A 122 -6.37 14.20 4.75
C ASP A 122 -5.54 13.05 5.39
N PRO A 123 -4.84 12.21 4.60
CA PRO A 123 -3.95 11.19 5.14
C PRO A 123 -2.86 11.71 6.07
N ASP A 124 -2.42 12.97 5.95
CA ASP A 124 -1.47 13.53 6.92
C ASP A 124 -2.09 13.65 8.33
N ALA A 125 -3.42 13.64 8.46
CA ALA A 125 -4.05 13.52 9.77
C ALA A 125 -3.78 12.17 10.44
N ASN A 126 -3.62 11.09 9.66
CA ASN A 126 -3.18 9.80 10.18
C ASN A 126 -1.70 9.86 10.57
N ARG A 127 -0.87 10.43 9.68
CA ARG A 127 0.56 10.63 9.90
C ARG A 127 0.84 11.37 11.19
N ARG A 128 0.10 12.45 11.48
CA ARG A 128 0.28 13.27 12.70
C ARG A 128 0.07 12.49 14.00
N VAL A 129 -0.68 11.38 14.00
CA VAL A 129 -0.87 10.52 15.18
C VAL A 129 0.34 9.61 15.40
N ILE A 130 0.87 9.02 14.33
CA ILE A 130 1.96 8.04 14.40
C ILE A 130 3.32 8.74 14.40
N CYS A 131 3.50 9.63 13.43
CA CYS A 131 4.68 10.41 13.13
C CYS A 131 4.40 11.91 13.21
N PRO A 132 4.21 12.47 14.42
CA PRO A 132 4.09 13.92 14.62
C PRO A 132 5.29 14.67 14.02
N ASP A 133 5.05 15.93 13.66
CA ASP A 133 6.08 16.81 13.13
C ASP A 133 7.31 16.87 14.05
N GLU A 134 8.50 16.80 13.45
CA GLU A 134 9.79 16.81 14.13
C GLU A 134 10.05 15.65 15.11
N TRP A 135 9.16 14.64 15.21
CA TRP A 135 9.33 13.52 16.14
C TRP A 135 10.69 12.83 15.96
N ALA A 136 11.09 12.55 14.72
CA ALA A 136 12.36 11.85 14.46
C ALA A 136 13.58 12.69 14.85
N ALA A 137 13.51 14.02 14.74
CA ALA A 137 14.59 14.91 15.15
C ALA A 137 14.72 15.02 16.68
N LYS A 138 13.58 14.97 17.41
CA LYS A 138 13.54 15.16 18.87
C LYS A 138 13.65 13.86 19.66
N SER A 139 13.08 12.78 19.14
CA SER A 139 12.84 11.53 19.88
C SER A 139 13.29 10.29 19.11
N GLY A 140 13.64 10.43 17.82
CA GLY A 140 14.17 9.35 17.03
C GLY A 140 15.44 8.73 17.65
N HIS A 141 15.71 7.48 17.31
CA HIS A 141 16.90 6.79 17.81
C HIS A 141 18.17 7.43 17.23
N SER A 142 19.09 7.86 18.09
CA SER A 142 20.28 8.62 17.68
C SER A 142 21.28 7.82 16.85
N ALA A 143 21.25 6.49 16.94
CA ALA A 143 22.07 5.61 16.11
C ALA A 143 21.50 5.39 14.69
N ALA A 144 20.33 5.95 14.37
CA ALA A 144 19.80 5.89 13.02
C ALA A 144 20.69 6.64 12.04
N THR A 145 20.87 6.10 10.83
CA THR A 145 21.79 6.66 9.84
C THR A 145 21.06 7.52 8.81
N THR A 146 21.54 8.75 8.63
CA THR A 146 21.23 9.61 7.47
C THR A 146 22.17 9.30 6.30
N VAL A 147 21.77 9.63 5.07
CA VAL A 147 22.56 9.47 3.84
C VAL A 147 22.97 10.82 3.25
N THR A 148 23.76 11.58 4.02
CA THR A 148 24.23 12.91 3.61
C THR A 148 25.15 12.88 2.39
N ASP A 149 25.71 11.71 2.07
CA ASP A 149 26.47 11.43 0.85
C ASP A 149 25.59 11.39 -0.42
N ILE A 150 24.30 11.07 -0.27
CA ILE A 150 23.32 11.04 -1.37
C ILE A 150 22.47 12.33 -1.40
N SER A 151 22.11 12.84 -0.22
CA SER A 151 21.31 14.05 -0.07
C SER A 151 21.90 14.89 1.07
N ALA A 152 22.61 15.97 0.72
CA ALA A 152 23.34 16.79 1.69
C ALA A 152 22.47 17.36 2.82
N SER A 153 21.16 17.52 2.58
CA SER A 153 20.18 18.00 3.56
C SER A 153 19.37 16.88 4.22
N ASP A 154 19.80 15.62 4.09
CA ASP A 154 19.10 14.48 4.69
C ASP A 154 19.06 14.62 6.21
N LYS A 155 17.89 14.32 6.77
CA LYS A 155 17.60 14.38 8.20
C LYS A 155 16.87 13.11 8.59
N LEU A 156 16.89 12.79 9.88
CA LEU A 156 16.06 11.69 10.39
C LEU A 156 14.58 11.99 10.13
N SER A 157 13.87 10.96 9.68
CA SER A 157 12.45 10.97 9.42
C SER A 157 11.76 9.84 10.16
N CYS A 158 10.48 10.05 10.43
CA CYS A 158 9.57 9.08 10.99
C CYS A 158 8.89 8.32 9.85
N ASP A 159 9.16 7.03 9.75
CA ASP A 159 8.47 6.11 8.85
C ASP A 159 7.36 5.37 9.60
N GLU A 160 6.28 5.05 8.91
CA GLU A 160 5.11 4.37 9.49
C GLU A 160 4.58 3.28 8.58
N PHE A 161 4.16 2.16 9.18
CA PHE A 161 3.44 1.10 8.47
C PHE A 161 2.33 0.52 9.35
N ALA A 162 1.10 0.31 8.89
CA ALA A 162 0.58 0.64 7.57
C ALA A 162 0.62 2.16 7.29
N PHE A 163 0.79 2.51 6.02
CA PHE A 163 1.00 3.89 5.59
C PHE A 163 -0.17 4.80 5.99
N ALA A 164 0.11 6.08 6.22
CA ALA A 164 -0.90 7.12 6.47
C ALA A 164 -2.03 7.13 5.42
N SER A 165 -1.72 6.89 4.15
CA SER A 165 -2.69 6.78 3.04
C SER A 165 -3.39 5.41 2.98
N THR A 166 -3.75 4.84 4.12
CA THR A 166 -4.55 3.61 4.22
C THR A 166 -5.55 3.66 5.37
N TYR A 167 -6.66 2.93 5.23
CA TYR A 167 -7.60 2.67 6.35
C TYR A 167 -7.00 1.74 7.42
N ASN A 168 -5.85 1.13 7.12
CA ASN A 168 -5.08 0.32 8.07
C ASN A 168 -4.07 1.12 8.88
N SER A 169 -3.89 2.41 8.59
CA SER A 169 -3.00 3.26 9.37
C SER A 169 -3.42 3.25 10.84
N GLY A 170 -2.44 3.25 11.74
CA GLY A 170 -2.72 3.41 13.16
C GLY A 170 -3.39 4.75 13.49
N GLY A 171 -3.14 5.78 12.67
CA GLY A 171 -3.74 7.10 12.85
C GLY A 171 -5.17 7.22 12.31
N MET A 172 -5.72 6.16 11.68
CA MET A 172 -7.08 6.16 11.14
C MET A 172 -8.10 5.93 12.26
N PRO A 173 -9.05 6.86 12.50
CA PRO A 173 -10.06 6.72 13.54
C PRO A 173 -11.03 5.57 13.30
N ALA A 174 -11.50 4.93 14.39
CA ALA A 174 -12.44 3.81 14.32
C ALA A 174 -13.81 4.20 13.74
N ASP A 175 -14.28 5.42 14.02
CA ASP A 175 -15.54 5.99 13.52
C ASP A 175 -15.47 6.38 12.03
N MET A 176 -14.27 6.30 11.43
CA MET A 176 -14.04 6.44 9.99
C MET A 176 -13.54 5.12 9.37
N GLU A 177 -13.96 3.98 9.95
CA GLU A 177 -13.62 2.62 9.50
C GLU A 177 -12.11 2.28 9.56
N GLY A 178 -11.36 3.01 10.38
CA GLY A 178 -9.99 2.66 10.73
C GLY A 178 -9.90 1.29 11.39
N THR A 179 -9.01 0.44 10.89
CA THR A 179 -8.92 -0.97 11.34
C THR A 179 -7.90 -1.19 12.46
N ASN A 180 -6.98 -0.25 12.66
CA ASN A 180 -5.87 -0.37 13.62
C ASN A 180 -5.70 0.87 14.52
N PRO A 181 -6.77 1.55 14.98
CA PRO A 181 -6.66 2.86 15.61
C PRO A 181 -5.77 2.84 16.86
N VAL A 182 -4.85 3.80 16.95
CA VAL A 182 -4.07 4.10 18.14
C VAL A 182 -4.19 5.58 18.48
N THR A 183 -3.87 5.92 19.73
CA THR A 183 -3.86 7.32 20.21
C THR A 183 -2.50 8.00 20.03
N SER A 184 -1.44 7.21 19.88
CA SER A 184 -0.07 7.66 19.64
C SER A 184 0.72 6.58 18.92
N GLY A 185 1.67 6.99 18.09
CA GLY A 185 2.65 6.07 17.50
C GLY A 185 3.51 5.32 18.52
N ASP A 186 3.52 5.68 19.81
CA ASP A 186 4.17 4.90 20.88
C ASP A 186 3.56 3.51 21.08
N GLN A 187 2.33 3.30 20.58
CA GLN A 187 1.64 2.00 20.60
C GLN A 187 2.03 1.10 19.41
N CYS A 188 2.80 1.64 18.45
CA CYS A 188 3.34 0.87 17.34
C CYS A 188 4.64 0.15 17.73
N LEU A 189 5.01 -0.89 16.98
CA LEU A 189 6.32 -1.50 17.04
C LEU A 189 7.38 -0.44 16.69
N GLN A 190 8.34 -0.21 17.58
CA GLN A 190 9.38 0.82 17.42
C GLN A 190 10.66 0.22 16.85
N THR A 191 11.15 0.76 15.74
CA THR A 191 12.45 0.39 15.17
C THR A 191 13.30 1.60 14.81
N TYR A 192 14.56 1.34 14.46
CA TYR A 192 15.38 2.30 13.76
C TYR A 192 16.28 1.63 12.73
N SER A 193 16.63 2.37 11.68
CA SER A 193 17.53 1.88 10.63
C SER A 193 18.93 2.43 10.79
N ARG A 194 19.95 1.57 10.71
CA ARG A 194 21.35 1.96 10.77
C ARG A 194 22.13 1.32 9.63
N LYS A 195 22.99 2.11 8.99
CA LYS A 195 24.00 1.60 8.06
C LYS A 195 25.26 1.28 8.85
N LEU A 196 25.67 0.02 8.85
CA LEU A 196 26.90 -0.39 9.54
C LEU A 196 28.11 0.08 8.73
N THR A 197 29.02 0.82 9.37
CA THR A 197 30.21 1.37 8.70
C THR A 197 31.21 0.29 8.28
N SER A 198 31.22 -0.85 8.97
CA SER A 198 32.14 -1.98 8.69
C SER A 198 31.79 -2.75 7.43
N SER A 199 30.50 -2.89 7.10
CA SER A 199 30.02 -3.66 5.94
C SER A 199 29.36 -2.79 4.87
N GLY A 200 28.94 -1.57 5.21
CA GLY A 200 28.10 -0.73 4.36
C GLY A 200 26.63 -1.18 4.32
N ASN A 201 26.27 -2.27 5.00
CA ASN A 201 24.93 -2.84 4.95
C ASN A 201 23.95 -2.06 5.83
N TRP A 202 22.70 -2.01 5.37
CA TRP A 202 21.59 -1.50 6.17
C TRP A 202 21.03 -2.59 7.07
N HIS A 203 20.76 -2.20 8.31
CA HIS A 203 20.09 -3.04 9.30
C HIS A 203 18.89 -2.29 9.86
N LEU A 204 17.83 -3.05 10.16
CA LEU A 204 16.71 -2.59 10.96
C LEU A 204 16.84 -3.23 12.35
N PHE A 205 16.80 -2.39 13.38
CA PHE A 205 16.88 -2.82 14.78
C PHE A 205 15.60 -2.42 15.50
N ASP A 206 15.22 -3.19 16.51
CA ASP A 206 14.26 -2.73 17.51
C ASP A 206 14.83 -1.49 18.24
N ASP A 207 13.97 -0.54 18.62
CA ASP A 207 14.39 0.59 19.46
C ASP A 207 14.65 0.08 20.89
N ASP A 208 15.91 -0.12 21.23
CA ASP A 208 16.38 -0.70 22.50
C ASP A 208 16.11 0.18 23.73
N ARG A 209 15.66 1.42 23.53
CA ARG A 209 15.21 2.33 24.58
C ARG A 209 13.77 2.04 25.02
N ARG A 210 13.08 1.11 24.35
CA ARG A 210 11.70 0.70 24.58
C ARG A 210 11.63 -0.78 24.98
N ALA A 211 10.46 -1.20 25.47
CA ALA A 211 10.22 -2.62 25.69
C ALA A 211 10.33 -3.39 24.37
N ALA A 212 10.83 -4.63 24.44
CA ALA A 212 10.95 -5.50 23.28
C ALA A 212 9.58 -5.69 22.60
N PRO A 213 9.53 -5.80 21.25
CA PRO A 213 8.28 -6.00 20.53
C PRO A 213 7.52 -7.23 21.01
N THR A 214 6.22 -7.06 21.20
CA THR A 214 5.31 -8.17 21.52
C THR A 214 4.74 -8.82 20.26
N TYR A 215 4.86 -8.12 19.12
CA TYR A 215 4.21 -8.42 17.84
C TYR A 215 2.68 -8.49 17.94
N ARG A 216 2.12 -7.86 18.98
CA ARG A 216 0.68 -7.58 19.14
C ARG A 216 0.35 -6.12 18.87
N GLU A 217 1.36 -5.31 18.55
CA GLU A 217 1.19 -3.95 18.08
C GLU A 217 0.38 -3.97 16.77
N VAL A 218 -0.31 -2.87 16.45
CA VAL A 218 -1.21 -2.79 15.28
C VAL A 218 -0.59 -2.03 14.10
N CYS A 219 0.60 -1.45 14.34
CA CYS A 219 1.37 -0.62 13.41
C CYS A 219 2.85 -0.71 13.76
N GLY A 220 3.70 -0.19 12.89
CA GLY A 220 5.12 0.04 13.10
C GLY A 220 5.45 1.52 12.90
N ARG A 221 6.43 1.99 13.67
CA ARG A 221 7.03 3.31 13.56
C ARG A 221 8.54 3.17 13.61
N SER A 222 9.24 3.80 12.66
CA SER A 222 10.68 3.67 12.53
C SER A 222 11.40 5.02 12.43
N THR A 223 12.56 5.12 13.08
CA THR A 223 13.50 6.22 12.82
C THR A 223 14.45 5.82 11.69
N MET A 224 14.43 6.54 10.57
CA MET A 224 15.34 6.26 9.45
C MET A 224 15.74 7.54 8.72
N SER A 225 16.62 7.43 7.74
CA SER A 225 16.92 8.52 6.80
C SER A 225 15.65 9.05 6.12
N GLY A 226 15.52 10.37 6.03
CA GLY A 226 14.42 11.03 5.33
C GLY A 226 14.44 10.78 3.83
N TRP A 227 15.63 10.70 3.24
CA TRP A 227 15.79 10.28 1.85
C TRP A 227 15.31 8.85 1.64
N VAL A 228 15.65 7.92 2.53
CA VAL A 228 15.21 6.51 2.42
C VAL A 228 13.69 6.42 2.53
N ASN A 229 13.10 7.05 3.54
CA ASN A 229 11.65 7.06 3.76
C ASN A 229 10.90 7.65 2.55
N SER A 230 11.20 8.90 2.18
CA SER A 230 10.52 9.60 1.07
C SER A 230 10.70 8.91 -0.29
N THR A 231 11.85 8.27 -0.52
CA THR A 231 12.13 7.58 -1.77
C THR A 231 11.37 6.25 -1.88
N SER A 232 11.15 5.56 -0.76
CA SER A 232 10.61 4.19 -0.73
C SER A 232 9.20 4.08 -1.36
N MET A 233 8.38 5.11 -1.16
CA MET A 233 7.00 5.21 -1.67
C MET A 233 6.83 6.21 -2.82
N SER A 234 7.92 6.79 -3.32
CA SER A 234 7.88 7.83 -4.38
C SER A 234 7.17 7.40 -5.68
N ARG A 235 7.08 6.09 -5.94
CA ARG A 235 6.42 5.53 -7.13
C ARG A 235 4.94 5.18 -6.90
N PHE A 236 4.47 5.23 -5.65
CA PHE A 236 3.11 4.85 -5.30
C PHE A 236 2.05 5.66 -6.05
N PRO A 237 2.16 7.00 -6.23
CA PRO A 237 1.17 7.75 -7.00
C PRO A 237 1.02 7.28 -8.46
N THR A 238 2.13 6.85 -9.07
CA THR A 238 2.12 6.28 -10.43
C THR A 238 1.48 4.90 -10.44
N PHE A 239 1.82 4.05 -9.45
CA PHE A 239 1.20 2.73 -9.27
C PHE A 239 -0.32 2.83 -9.11
N ALA A 240 -0.79 3.67 -8.18
CA ALA A 240 -2.21 3.91 -7.95
C ALA A 240 -2.91 4.40 -9.23
N LYS A 241 -2.24 5.23 -10.04
CA LYS A 241 -2.76 5.67 -11.34
C LYS A 241 -2.82 4.57 -12.39
N GLN A 242 -1.74 3.82 -12.58
CA GLN A 242 -1.68 2.80 -13.63
C GLN A 242 -2.64 1.65 -13.36
N LEU A 243 -2.83 1.30 -12.09
CA LEU A 243 -3.74 0.23 -11.66
C LEU A 243 -5.10 0.77 -11.21
N ARG A 244 -5.32 2.08 -11.40
CA ARG A 244 -6.56 2.81 -11.14
C ARG A 244 -7.14 2.58 -9.73
N LEU A 245 -6.28 2.48 -8.71
CA LEU A 245 -6.71 2.34 -7.32
C LEU A 245 -7.60 3.51 -6.91
N LEU A 246 -8.77 3.18 -6.38
CA LEU A 246 -9.77 4.10 -5.84
C LEU A 246 -9.89 3.92 -4.33
N ASP A 247 -10.56 4.87 -3.67
CA ASP A 247 -10.90 4.76 -2.26
C ASP A 247 -11.45 3.37 -1.88
N GLU A 248 -10.95 2.87 -0.75
CA GLU A 248 -11.20 1.54 -0.15
C GLU A 248 -10.61 0.34 -0.93
N ASP A 249 -10.09 0.51 -2.15
CA ASP A 249 -9.49 -0.59 -2.92
C ASP A 249 -8.36 -1.28 -2.16
N LEU A 250 -8.34 -2.61 -2.25
CA LEU A 250 -7.32 -3.44 -1.64
C LEU A 250 -6.09 -3.57 -2.54
N TYR A 251 -4.90 -3.48 -1.94
CA TYR A 251 -3.63 -3.73 -2.61
C TYR A 251 -2.65 -4.44 -1.67
N PHE A 252 -1.75 -5.23 -2.22
CA PHE A 252 -0.67 -5.87 -1.49
C PHE A 252 0.59 -5.02 -1.52
N VAL A 253 1.45 -5.19 -0.51
CA VAL A 253 2.81 -4.66 -0.52
C VAL A 253 3.76 -5.85 -0.69
N THR A 254 4.69 -5.73 -1.62
CA THR A 254 5.69 -6.74 -1.89
C THR A 254 7.08 -6.16 -1.66
N THR A 255 7.90 -6.89 -0.92
CA THR A 255 9.28 -6.54 -0.58
C THR A 255 10.21 -7.65 -1.08
N PRO A 256 10.61 -7.60 -2.36
CA PRO A 256 11.47 -8.65 -2.94
C PRO A 256 12.79 -8.80 -2.17
N GLY A 257 13.28 -10.03 -2.04
CA GLY A 257 14.49 -10.38 -1.31
C GLY A 257 14.27 -10.90 0.11
N PHE A 258 13.03 -10.79 0.63
CA PHE A 258 12.66 -11.26 1.97
C PHE A 258 11.98 -12.65 1.96
N GLU A 259 11.94 -13.34 0.82
CA GLU A 259 11.19 -14.59 0.64
C GLU A 259 11.68 -15.73 1.54
N ASN A 260 12.94 -15.70 1.95
CA ASN A 260 13.56 -16.71 2.82
C ASN A 260 13.53 -16.31 4.30
N CYS A 261 12.89 -15.21 4.66
CA CYS A 261 12.84 -14.73 6.02
C CYS A 261 11.62 -15.28 6.76
N ASP A 262 11.84 -15.76 7.98
CA ASP A 262 10.79 -16.39 8.79
C ASP A 262 10.11 -15.36 9.72
N ALA A 263 8.95 -14.88 9.30
CA ALA A 263 8.12 -13.98 10.10
C ALA A 263 7.48 -14.69 11.32
N SER A 264 7.41 -16.02 11.34
CA SER A 264 6.82 -16.79 12.44
C SER A 264 7.77 -16.96 13.64
N ALA A 265 9.08 -16.80 13.42
CA ALA A 265 10.10 -16.92 14.46
C ALA A 265 9.88 -15.91 15.61
N ALA A 266 10.11 -16.33 16.86
CA ALA A 266 9.98 -15.44 18.02
C ALA A 266 10.91 -14.22 17.95
N VAL A 267 12.12 -14.43 17.41
CA VAL A 267 13.08 -13.38 17.09
C VAL A 267 13.31 -13.42 15.59
N VAL A 268 13.05 -12.31 14.91
CA VAL A 268 13.24 -12.22 13.46
C VAL A 268 14.70 -11.89 13.17
N LYS A 269 15.38 -12.81 12.48
CA LYS A 269 16.70 -12.57 11.88
C LYS A 269 16.58 -12.84 10.39
N CYS A 270 16.81 -11.81 9.59
CA CYS A 270 16.60 -11.84 8.15
C CYS A 270 17.78 -11.14 7.48
N ASP A 271 18.49 -11.88 6.64
CA ASP A 271 19.56 -11.36 5.80
C ASP A 271 19.11 -11.48 4.34
N ILE A 272 18.86 -10.33 3.72
CA ILE A 272 18.52 -10.27 2.30
C ILE A 272 19.82 -10.28 1.48
N ARG A 273 19.90 -11.14 0.47
CA ARG A 273 21.05 -11.27 -0.43
C ARG A 273 20.71 -10.79 -1.83
#